data_AF-A0A060BJB2-F1
#
_entry.id   AF-A0A060BJB2-F1
#
_cell.length_a   1.000
_cell.length_b   1.000
_cell.length_c   1.000
_cell.angle_alpha   90.00
_cell.angle_beta   90.00
_cell.angle_gamma   90.00
#
_symmetry.space_group_name_H-M   'P 1'
#
loop_
_entity.id
_entity.type
_entity.pdbx_description
1 polymer ?
#
loop_
_entity_poly.entity_id
_entity_poly.type
_entity_poly.pdbx_seq_one_letter_code
_entity_poly.pdbx_strand_id
1 'polypeptide(L)' 'YRRKYQGQTLVVISNFTEKIIKRHLEMPTNKKLLISNYADDQADQLRPFEAKVYLY' A
#
# COMPACT_ATOMS: atom_id res chain seq x y z
N TYR A 1 -4.74 2.90 -6.03
CA TYR A 1 -5.39 4.20 -6.31
C TYR A 1 -5.28 5.11 -5.08
N ARG A 2 -5.64 6.40 -5.18
CA ARG A 2 -5.61 7.34 -4.04
C ARG A 2 -7.00 7.88 -3.75
N ARG A 3 -7.39 8.00 -2.48
CA ARG A 3 -8.58 8.78 -2.05
C ARG A 3 -8.12 9.98 -1.22
N LYS A 4 -8.76 11.13 -1.39
CA LYS A 4 -8.42 12.37 -0.68
C LYS A 4 -9.64 12.88 0.06
N TYR A 5 -9.47 13.28 1.33
CA TYR A 5 -10.53 13.87 2.14
C TYR A 5 -9.94 14.74 3.25
N GLN A 6 -10.37 16.00 3.35
CA GLN A 6 -9.95 16.94 4.42
C GLN A 6 -8.42 16.98 4.65
N GLY A 7 -7.64 17.08 3.59
CA GLY A 7 -6.17 17.12 3.66
C GLY A 7 -5.49 15.77 3.86
N GLN A 8 -6.24 14.70 4.11
CA GLN A 8 -5.73 13.33 4.25
C GLN A 8 -5.78 12.57 2.92
N THR A 9 -4.84 11.66 2.73
CA THR A 9 -4.73 10.78 1.56
C THR A 9 -4.64 9.32 1.99
N LEU A 10 -5.57 8.51 1.49
CA LEU A 10 -5.47 7.05 1.51
C LEU A 10 -4.81 6.57 0.22
N VAL A 11 -3.81 5.69 0.34
CA VAL A 11 -3.23 4.97 -0.79
C VAL A 11 -3.60 3.51 -0.67
N VAL A 12 -4.42 3.04 -1.61
CA VAL A 12 -4.84 1.64 -1.68
C VAL A 12 -4.00 0.93 -2.74
N ILE A 13 -3.30 -0.12 -2.31
CA ILE A 13 -2.40 -0.91 -3.14
C ILE A 13 -2.94 -2.34 -3.14
N SER A 14 -3.04 -2.93 -4.33
CA SER A 14 -3.50 -4.31 -4.48
C SER A 14 -2.76 -4.95 -5.66
N ASN A 15 -2.09 -6.06 -5.38
CA ASN A 15 -1.57 -6.95 -6.40
C ASN A 15 -2.71 -7.89 -6.85
N PHE A 16 -3.12 -7.81 -8.11
CA PHE A 16 -4.17 -8.67 -8.67
C PHE A 16 -3.62 -9.95 -9.32
N THR A 17 -2.36 -10.27 -9.05
CA THR A 17 -1.67 -11.41 -9.67
C THR A 17 -1.10 -12.34 -8.60
N GLU A 18 -0.82 -13.57 -9.01
CA GLU A 18 -0.11 -14.56 -8.21
C GLU A 18 1.43 -14.36 -8.19
N LYS A 19 1.94 -13.29 -8.82
CA LYS A 19 3.37 -13.02 -8.96
C LYS A 19 3.82 -11.97 -7.97
N ILE A 20 5.09 -12.01 -7.57
CA ILE A 20 5.70 -10.90 -6.84
C ILE A 20 5.85 -9.70 -7.79
N ILE A 21 5.36 -8.54 -7.37
CA ILE A 21 5.53 -7.28 -8.09
C ILE A 21 6.42 -6.37 -7.27
N LYS A 22 7.53 -5.90 -7.86
CA LYS A 22 8.35 -4.83 -7.28
C LYS A 22 7.92 -3.50 -7.89
N ARG A 23 7.35 -2.61 -7.07
CA ARG A 23 6.91 -1.29 -7.52
C ARG A 23 7.08 -0.26 -6.42
N HIS A 24 7.94 0.71 -6.69
CA HIS A 24 8.05 1.89 -5.85
C HIS A 24 6.83 2.78 -6.00
N LEU A 25 6.29 3.25 -4.87
CA LEU A 25 5.21 4.22 -4.83
C LEU A 25 5.63 5.40 -3.97
N GLU A 26 5.74 6.58 -4.61
CA GLU A 26 6.08 7.81 -3.92
C GLU A 26 5.02 8.16 -2.88
N MET A 27 5.43 8.15 -1.61
CA MET A 27 4.62 8.45 -0.44
C MET A 27 5.51 9.12 0.61
N PRO A 28 4.97 10.02 1.45
CA PRO A 28 5.76 10.66 2.49
C PRO A 28 6.26 9.64 3.52
N THR A 29 7.28 10.04 4.27
CA THR A 29 7.92 9.19 5.28
C THR A 29 7.01 8.92 6.48
N ASN A 30 6.14 9.87 6.84
CA ASN A 30 5.22 9.81 7.97
C ASN A 30 3.91 9.04 7.70
N LYS A 31 3.89 8.13 6.73
CA LYS A 31 2.72 7.31 6.41
C LYS A 31 2.43 6.27 7.49
N LYS A 32 1.15 6.00 7.73
CA LYS A 32 0.66 4.96 8.64
C LYS A 32 0.04 3.81 7.84
N LEU A 33 0.46 2.58 8.12
CA LEU A 33 -0.23 1.38 7.62
C LEU A 33 -1.55 1.22 8.40
N LEU A 34 -2.68 1.23 7.69
CA LEU A 34 -4.00 1.07 8.31
C LEU A 34 -4.48 -0.38 8.34
N ILE A 35 -4.27 -1.09 7.23
CA ILE A 35 -4.67 -2.48 7.06
C ILE A 35 -3.76 -3.15 6.03
N SER A 36 -3.46 -4.42 6.27
CA SER A 36 -2.73 -5.31 5.39
C SER A 36 -3.33 -6.71 5.52
N ASN A 37 -3.40 -7.46 4.44
CA ASN A 37 -3.76 -8.88 4.48
C ASN A 37 -2.57 -9.81 4.78
N TYR A 38 -1.36 -9.25 4.91
CA TYR A 38 -0.18 -9.95 5.38
C TYR A 38 0.32 -9.38 6.71
N ALA A 39 0.99 -10.21 7.51
CA ALA A 39 1.42 -9.88 8.86
C ALA A 39 2.50 -8.78 8.93
N ASP A 40 3.39 -8.75 7.94
CA ASP A 40 4.48 -7.79 7.79
C ASP A 40 4.33 -6.97 6.49
N ASP A 41 5.04 -5.85 6.41
CA ASP A 41 5.07 -4.97 5.24
C ASP A 41 6.45 -5.03 4.58
N GLN A 42 6.50 -5.50 3.32
CA GLN A 42 7.73 -5.57 2.51
C GLN A 42 7.93 -4.34 1.60
N ALA A 43 7.28 -3.23 1.93
CA ALA A 43 7.35 -1.95 1.24
C ALA A 43 7.04 -2.07 -0.27
N ASP A 44 8.04 -1.87 -1.12
CA ASP A 44 7.90 -1.88 -2.59
C ASP A 44 7.74 -3.28 -3.18
N GLN A 45 7.91 -4.33 -2.37
CA GLN A 45 7.64 -5.71 -2.77
C GLN A 45 6.20 -6.08 -2.39
N LEU A 46 5.38 -6.33 -3.42
CA LEU A 46 4.01 -6.80 -3.28
C LEU A 46 3.97 -8.30 -3.56
N ARG A 47 3.66 -9.08 -2.54
CA ARG A 47 3.47 -10.53 -2.63
C ARG A 47 2.21 -10.88 -3.42
N PRO A 48 2.07 -12.15 -3.86
CA PRO A 48 0.87 -12.63 -4.53
C PRO A 48 -0.40 -12.20 -3.79
N PHE A 49 -1.30 -11.50 -4.48
CA PHE A 49 -2.55 -11.02 -3.87
C PHE A 49 -2.42 -10.12 -2.64
N GLU A 50 -1.25 -9.50 -2.41
CA GLU A 50 -1.07 -8.55 -1.31
C GLU A 50 -1.89 -7.28 -1.54
N ALA A 51 -2.67 -6.92 -0.52
CA ALA A 51 -3.46 -5.71 -0.46
C ALA A 51 -3.16 -4.97 0.85
N LYS A 52 -2.78 -3.70 0.73
CA LYS A 52 -2.45 -2.85 1.87
C LYS A 52 -2.87 -1.41 1.63
N VAL A 53 -3.17 -0.72 2.73
CA VAL A 53 -3.62 0.67 2.70
C VAL A 53 -2.79 1.52 3.63
N TYR A 54 -2.24 2.60 3.11
CA TYR A 54 -1.58 3.64 3.89
C TYR A 54 -2.47 4.88 4.01
N LEU A 55 -2.30 5.60 5.12
CA LEU A 55 -2.83 6.95 5.35
C LEU A 55 -1.67 7.91 5.59
N TYR A 56 -1.74 9.09 4.98
CA TYR A 56 -0.88 10.23 5.29
C TYR A 56 -1.59 11.55 4.98
#